data_AF-A0A166EDC6-F1
#
_entry.id   AF-A0A166EDC6-F1
#
_cell.length_a   1.000
_cell.length_b   1.000
_cell.length_c   1.000
_cell.angle_alpha   90.00
_cell.angle_beta   90.00
_cell.angle_gamma   90.00
#
_symmetry.space_group_name_H-M   'P 1'
#
loop_
_entity.id
_entity.type
_entity.pdbx_description
1 polymer ?
#
loop_
_entity_poly.entity_id
_entity_poly.type
_entity_poly.pdbx_seq_one_letter_code
_entity_poly.pdbx_strand_id
1 'polypeptide(L)'
;MGDDTRVEVGPFTIKAGYSVDVTCTARADWYQRAWVYLKHQASASSTEDEDHEFVGGGKDNGVQETMSTSTDSSVKAWDFAKNTSDRYIYVAIQHSTNKADGTWKNSSVVGPVSVDIGTDTTIGIFTSEDGADKSYDDCIVRVVTKKA
;
A
#
# COMPACT_ATOMS: atom_id res chain seq x y z
N MET A 1 -1.26 24.62 -6.38
CA MET A 1 -2.05 23.66 -7.15
C MET A 1 -1.06 22.65 -7.70
N GLY A 2 -0.61 21.73 -6.85
CA GLY A 2 0.27 20.63 -7.25
C GLY A 2 -0.61 19.42 -7.47
N ASP A 3 -0.31 18.63 -8.49
CA ASP A 3 -1.18 17.61 -9.07
C ASP A 3 -1.74 16.62 -8.03
N ASP A 4 -3.01 16.80 -7.63
CA ASP A 4 -3.77 15.99 -6.67
C ASP A 4 -4.19 14.62 -7.25
N THR A 5 -3.79 14.29 -8.49
CA THR A 5 -4.12 12.99 -9.10
C THR A 5 -3.18 11.90 -8.60
N ARG A 6 -3.60 11.23 -7.53
CA ARG A 6 -3.01 9.98 -7.05
C ARG A 6 -3.11 8.92 -8.15
N VAL A 7 -1.99 8.28 -8.49
CA VAL A 7 -1.98 7.21 -9.49
C VAL A 7 -2.20 5.88 -8.80
N GLU A 8 -3.40 5.33 -8.98
CA GLU A 8 -3.78 4.03 -8.44
C GLU A 8 -3.22 2.87 -9.27
N VAL A 9 -2.67 1.87 -8.59
CA VAL A 9 -2.19 0.61 -9.16
C VAL A 9 -2.95 -0.56 -8.53
N GLY A 10 -3.42 -1.48 -9.37
CA GLY A 10 -4.35 -2.54 -9.00
C GLY A 10 -5.00 -3.17 -10.25
N PRO A 11 -6.04 -4.00 -10.09
CA PRO A 11 -6.62 -4.45 -8.82
C PRO A 11 -5.92 -5.68 -8.22
N PHE A 12 -5.90 -5.76 -6.89
CA PHE A 12 -5.76 -7.02 -6.17
C PHE A 12 -7.14 -7.51 -5.70
N THR A 13 -7.55 -8.72 -6.08
CA THR A 13 -8.89 -9.23 -5.79
C THR A 13 -8.97 -9.91 -4.41
N ILE A 14 -9.91 -9.45 -3.59
CA ILE A 14 -10.34 -10.10 -2.36
C ILE A 14 -11.61 -10.88 -2.68
N LYS A 15 -11.53 -12.22 -2.64
CA LYS A 15 -12.70 -13.08 -2.87
C LYS A 15 -13.75 -12.87 -1.78
N ALA A 16 -15.02 -13.02 -2.13
CA ALA A 16 -16.12 -13.00 -1.18
C ALA A 16 -15.87 -13.97 -0.02
N GLY A 17 -16.07 -13.49 1.20
CA GLY A 17 -15.94 -14.28 2.42
C GLY A 17 -14.53 -14.35 3.01
N TYR A 18 -13.59 -13.56 2.51
CA TYR A 18 -12.23 -13.46 3.05
C TYR A 18 -12.12 -12.25 3.98
N SER A 19 -11.31 -12.36 5.03
CA SER A 19 -10.78 -11.19 5.73
C SER A 19 -9.55 -10.69 5.00
N VAL A 20 -9.19 -9.42 5.22
CA VAL A 20 -7.99 -8.84 4.64
C VAL A 20 -7.25 -8.00 5.67
N ASP A 21 -5.95 -8.25 5.74
CA ASP A 21 -5.00 -7.50 6.56
C ASP A 21 -4.07 -6.76 5.57
N VAL A 22 -3.91 -5.45 5.73
CA VAL A 22 -2.99 -4.67 4.88
C VAL A 22 -1.90 -4.05 5.73
N THR A 23 -0.65 -4.25 5.35
CA THR A 23 0.53 -3.66 5.99
C THR A 23 1.31 -2.80 5.00
N CYS A 24 1.70 -1.60 5.41
CA CYS A 24 2.60 -0.74 4.64
C CYS A 24 3.96 -0.66 5.35
N THR A 25 5.07 -0.64 4.61
CA THR A 25 6.43 -0.47 5.14
C THR A 25 7.19 0.50 4.25
N ALA A 26 7.73 1.58 4.82
CA ALA A 26 8.55 2.56 4.08
C ALA A 26 10.04 2.38 4.42
N ARG A 27 10.88 2.33 3.40
CA ARG A 27 12.34 2.20 3.48
C ARG A 27 13.02 3.13 2.48
N ALA A 28 12.90 4.43 2.74
CA ALA A 28 13.39 5.47 1.84
C ALA A 28 13.97 6.66 2.60
N ASP A 29 14.87 7.39 1.95
CA ASP A 29 15.39 8.67 2.44
C ASP A 29 14.32 9.77 2.41
N TRP A 30 13.37 9.67 1.49
CA TRP A 30 12.25 10.60 1.34
C TRP A 30 11.01 10.11 2.08
N TYR A 31 10.16 11.06 2.46
CA TYR A 31 8.90 10.76 3.13
C TYR A 31 7.98 10.03 2.17
N GLN A 32 7.38 8.92 2.61
CA GLN A 32 6.42 8.16 1.83
C GLN A 32 5.00 8.40 2.34
N ARG A 33 4.06 8.29 1.42
CA ARG A 33 2.64 8.32 1.70
C ARG A 33 1.95 7.31 0.79
N ALA A 34 1.19 6.41 1.39
CA ALA A 34 0.45 5.38 0.66
C ALA A 34 -1.04 5.50 0.95
N TRP A 35 -1.85 5.27 -0.07
CA TRP A 35 -3.29 5.12 0.05
C TRP A 35 -3.67 3.72 -0.39
N VAL A 36 -4.51 3.08 0.42
CA VAL A 36 -5.12 1.80 0.11
C VAL A 36 -6.61 2.02 -0.06
N TYR A 37 -7.10 1.67 -1.23
CA TYR A 37 -8.49 1.85 -1.63
C TYR A 37 -9.19 0.51 -1.69
N LEU A 38 -10.30 0.37 -0.96
CA LEU A 38 -11.19 -0.78 -1.08
C LEU A 38 -12.37 -0.41 -1.99
N LYS A 39 -12.51 -1.12 -3.12
CA LYS A 39 -13.50 -0.83 -4.15
C LYS A 39 -14.42 -2.01 -4.44
N HIS A 40 -15.66 -1.74 -4.83
CA HIS A 40 -16.62 -2.75 -5.31
C HIS A 40 -16.39 -3.19 -6.77
N GLN A 41 -15.63 -2.42 -7.55
CA GLN A 41 -15.37 -2.72 -8.96
C GLN A 41 -13.86 -2.79 -9.24
N ALA A 42 -13.50 -3.65 -10.18
CA ALA A 42 -12.15 -3.77 -10.71
C ALA A 42 -11.82 -2.59 -11.66
N SER A 43 -11.93 -1.35 -11.18
CA SER A 43 -11.51 -0.15 -11.92
C SER A 43 -10.90 0.91 -11.01
N ALA A 44 -9.75 1.47 -11.43
CA ALA A 44 -9.14 2.63 -10.78
C ALA A 44 -10.05 3.87 -10.80
N SER A 45 -10.92 4.00 -11.81
CA SER A 45 -11.89 5.09 -11.89
C SER A 45 -13.17 4.87 -11.08
N SER A 46 -13.31 3.71 -10.42
CA SER A 46 -14.47 3.46 -9.57
C SER A 46 -14.34 4.17 -8.23
N THR A 47 -15.48 4.56 -7.66
CA THR A 47 -15.54 5.17 -6.33
C THR A 47 -15.10 4.15 -5.28
N GLU A 48 -14.23 4.59 -4.37
CA GLU A 48 -13.88 3.83 -3.17
C GLU A 48 -15.04 3.78 -2.18
N ASP A 49 -15.13 2.68 -1.43
CA ASP A 49 -16.03 2.56 -0.28
C ASP A 49 -15.34 2.96 1.02
N GLU A 50 -14.04 2.68 1.11
CA GLU A 50 -13.17 3.01 2.23
C GLU A 50 -11.79 3.40 1.68
N ASP A 51 -11.22 4.50 2.19
CA ASP A 51 -9.86 4.95 1.93
C ASP A 51 -9.05 4.98 3.23
N HIS A 52 -7.82 4.48 3.15
CA HIS A 52 -6.90 4.52 4.28
C HIS A 52 -5.55 5.11 3.88
N GLU A 53 -5.19 6.19 4.57
CA GLU A 53 -3.90 6.86 4.40
C GLU A 53 -2.86 6.34 5.39
N PHE A 54 -1.67 6.07 4.87
CA PHE A 54 -0.43 5.90 5.62
C PHE A 54 0.54 7.01 5.25
N VAL A 55 1.19 7.61 6.25
CA VAL A 55 2.33 8.52 6.07
C VAL A 55 3.47 7.99 6.93
N GLY A 56 4.60 7.63 6.33
CA GLY A 56 5.77 7.09 7.03
C GLY A 56 7.04 7.13 6.17
N GLY A 57 8.20 6.91 6.77
CA GLY A 57 9.51 7.11 6.13
C GLY A 57 10.06 8.53 6.30
N GLY A 58 11.36 8.70 6.07
CA GLY A 58 12.11 9.96 6.24
C GLY A 58 13.49 9.77 6.86
N LYS A 59 14.46 10.53 6.34
CA LYS A 59 15.88 10.68 6.70
C LYS A 59 16.31 10.17 8.09
N ASP A 60 16.49 8.87 8.22
CA ASP A 60 17.49 8.25 9.08
C ASP A 60 17.92 6.92 8.45
N ASN A 61 19.14 6.94 7.91
CA ASN A 61 19.86 5.84 7.27
C ASN A 61 20.13 4.66 8.24
N GLY A 62 19.08 3.96 8.63
CA GLY A 62 19.17 2.66 9.27
C GLY A 62 18.60 1.59 8.35
N VAL A 63 19.35 0.52 8.10
CA VAL A 63 18.74 -0.75 7.73
C VAL A 63 17.78 -1.09 8.87
N GLN A 64 16.49 -0.81 8.70
CA GLN A 64 15.49 -1.24 9.67
C GLN A 64 15.34 -2.75 9.52
N GLU A 65 15.92 -3.47 10.47
CA GLU A 65 15.67 -4.90 10.65
C GLU A 65 14.15 -5.14 10.70
N THR A 66 13.73 -6.30 10.21
CA THR A 66 12.32 -6.70 10.06
C THR A 66 11.51 -6.43 11.33
N MET A 67 10.79 -5.30 11.39
CA MET A 67 10.07 -4.85 12.60
C MET A 67 8.62 -5.33 12.55
N SER A 68 8.39 -6.46 13.23
CA SER A 68 7.07 -6.94 13.63
C SER A 68 6.80 -6.48 15.06
N THR A 69 6.65 -5.17 15.29
CA THR A 69 6.10 -4.68 16.57
C THR A 69 5.29 -3.41 16.34
N SER A 70 4.13 -3.33 16.98
CA SER A 70 3.11 -2.28 16.94
C SER A 70 3.55 -0.88 17.42
N THR A 71 4.85 -0.61 17.47
CA THR A 71 5.46 0.63 17.97
C THR A 71 6.38 1.31 16.97
N ASP A 72 6.63 0.69 15.80
CA ASP A 72 7.33 1.36 14.71
C ASP A 72 6.34 2.20 13.90
N SER A 73 6.54 3.51 13.87
CA SER A 73 5.75 4.42 13.01
C SER A 73 5.89 4.12 11.51
N SER A 74 6.83 3.24 11.12
CA SER A 74 7.04 2.80 9.74
C SER A 74 6.04 1.74 9.26
N VAL A 75 5.25 1.12 10.16
CA VAL A 75 4.28 0.06 9.82
C VAL A 75 2.88 0.41 10.30
N LYS A 76 1.91 0.36 9.39
CA LYS A 76 0.48 0.49 9.71
C LYS A 76 -0.27 -0.74 9.22
N ALA A 77 -1.11 -1.30 10.09
CA ALA A 77 -1.98 -2.44 9.80
C ALA A 77 -3.44 -1.97 9.71
N TRP A 78 -4.17 -2.51 8.74
CA TRP A 78 -5.61 -2.31 8.60
C TRP A 78 -6.31 -3.67 8.46
N ASP A 79 -7.31 -3.90 9.30
CA ASP A 79 -8.18 -5.07 9.21
C ASP A 79 -9.52 -4.63 8.62
N PHE A 80 -9.96 -5.30 7.56
CA PHE A 80 -11.28 -5.05 6.98
C PHE A 80 -12.25 -6.19 7.30
N ALA A 81 -13.52 -5.84 7.48
CA ALA A 81 -14.58 -6.81 7.73
C ALA A 81 -14.76 -7.78 6.54
N LYS A 82 -15.21 -9.00 6.84
CA LYS A 82 -15.51 -10.03 5.84
C LYS A 82 -16.49 -9.49 4.79
N ASN A 83 -16.10 -9.57 3.52
CA ASN A 83 -16.89 -9.12 2.39
C ASN A 83 -17.95 -10.16 1.97
N THR A 84 -19.12 -9.72 1.53
CA THR A 84 -20.19 -10.59 1.00
C THR A 84 -20.13 -10.78 -0.52
N SER A 85 -19.35 -9.95 -1.21
CA SER A 85 -19.04 -10.00 -2.64
C SER A 85 -17.56 -9.71 -2.85
N ASP A 86 -17.00 -10.08 -4.00
CA ASP A 86 -15.60 -9.76 -4.32
C ASP A 86 -15.34 -8.25 -4.19
N ARG A 87 -14.17 -7.91 -3.63
CA ARG A 87 -13.69 -6.53 -3.48
C ARG A 87 -12.31 -6.41 -4.10
N TYR A 88 -11.91 -5.19 -4.40
CA TYR A 88 -10.67 -4.91 -5.11
C TYR A 88 -9.85 -3.87 -4.37
N ILE A 89 -8.58 -4.18 -4.15
CA ILE A 89 -7.61 -3.23 -3.59
C ILE A 89 -6.85 -2.54 -4.73
N TYR A 90 -6.80 -1.22 -4.63
CA TYR A 90 -5.90 -0.36 -5.37
C TYR A 90 -4.96 0.35 -4.40
N VAL A 91 -3.74 0.62 -4.84
CA VAL A 91 -2.71 1.30 -4.06
C VAL A 91 -2.18 2.49 -4.85
N ALA A 92 -2.13 3.66 -4.23
CA ALA A 92 -1.38 4.80 -4.73
C ALA A 92 -0.26 5.13 -3.75
N ILE A 93 0.91 5.51 -4.24
CA ILE A 93 2.05 5.88 -3.40
C ILE A 93 2.63 7.19 -3.93
N GLN A 94 2.91 8.10 -3.00
CA GLN A 94 3.60 9.34 -3.24
C GLN A 94 4.80 9.48 -2.32
N HIS A 95 5.77 10.28 -2.76
CA HIS A 95 6.94 10.65 -1.98
C HIS A 95 7.12 12.16 -1.90
N SER A 96 7.88 12.62 -0.91
CA SER A 96 8.32 14.00 -0.80
C SER A 96 9.67 14.10 -0.09
N THR A 97 10.52 15.03 -0.53
CA THR A 97 11.75 15.36 0.19
C THR A 97 11.50 16.13 1.50
N ASN A 98 10.29 16.67 1.67
CA ASN A 98 9.90 17.44 2.84
C ASN A 98 8.39 17.32 3.10
N LYS A 99 8.02 16.56 4.15
CA LYS A 99 6.61 16.32 4.49
C LYS A 99 5.76 17.59 4.71
N ALA A 100 6.37 18.74 5.02
CA ALA A 100 5.68 19.94 5.46
C ALA A 100 5.33 20.93 4.33
N ASP A 101 5.95 20.83 3.15
CA ASP A 101 5.76 21.82 2.07
C ASP A 101 4.67 21.44 1.05
N GLY A 102 4.05 20.27 1.22
CA GLY A 102 2.97 19.79 0.34
C GLY A 102 3.45 19.37 -1.05
N THR A 103 4.77 19.28 -1.30
CA THR A 103 5.31 18.84 -2.59
C THR A 103 5.38 17.32 -2.65
N TRP A 104 4.22 16.68 -2.81
CA TRP A 104 4.12 15.25 -3.02
C TRP A 104 4.12 14.91 -4.50
N LYS A 105 4.85 13.87 -4.88
CA LYS A 105 4.92 13.35 -6.25
C LYS A 105 4.57 11.88 -6.25
N ASN A 106 3.92 11.39 -7.30
CA ASN A 106 3.67 9.96 -7.44
C ASN A 106 4.99 9.19 -7.55
N SER A 107 5.12 8.17 -6.70
CA SER A 107 6.16 7.14 -6.84
C SER A 107 5.81 6.22 -8.00
N SER A 108 6.81 5.60 -8.63
CA SER A 108 6.57 4.54 -9.60
C SER A 108 6.16 3.27 -8.84
N VAL A 109 4.89 2.87 -8.94
CA VAL A 109 4.37 1.69 -8.24
C VAL A 109 4.29 0.49 -9.18
N VAL A 110 4.72 -0.68 -8.70
CA VAL A 110 4.61 -1.97 -9.37
C VAL A 110 3.77 -2.91 -8.51
N GLY A 111 2.80 -3.59 -9.12
CA GLY A 111 1.94 -4.56 -8.46
C GLY A 111 0.52 -4.60 -9.01
N PRO A 112 -0.35 -5.43 -8.43
CA PRO A 112 -0.01 -6.41 -7.41
C PRO A 112 0.79 -7.59 -7.98
N VAL A 113 1.84 -8.00 -7.28
CA VAL A 113 2.35 -9.37 -7.39
C VAL A 113 1.54 -10.24 -6.44
N SER A 114 0.86 -11.24 -6.98
CA SER A 114 0.05 -12.17 -6.19
C SER A 114 0.80 -13.46 -5.91
N VAL A 115 0.81 -13.86 -4.64
CA VAL A 115 1.42 -15.10 -4.16
C VAL A 115 0.38 -15.91 -3.38
N ASP A 116 0.01 -17.06 -3.91
CA ASP A 116 -0.83 -18.03 -3.19
C ASP A 116 0.06 -18.88 -2.28
N ILE A 117 -0.20 -18.83 -0.97
CA ILE A 117 0.55 -19.60 0.03
C ILE A 117 -0.25 -20.77 0.62
N GLY A 118 -1.34 -21.14 -0.05
CA GLY A 118 -2.23 -22.25 0.31
C GLY A 118 -3.60 -22.13 -0.35
N THR A 119 -4.56 -22.94 0.10
CA THR A 119 -5.95 -22.90 -0.39
C THR A 119 -6.74 -21.68 0.07
N ASP A 120 -6.33 -21.09 1.19
CA ASP A 120 -7.12 -20.14 1.96
C ASP A 120 -6.39 -18.83 2.22
N THR A 121 -5.19 -18.63 1.65
CA THR A 121 -4.42 -17.40 1.86
C THR A 121 -3.69 -16.97 0.60
N THR A 122 -3.95 -15.74 0.18
CA THR A 122 -3.28 -15.07 -0.94
C THR A 122 -2.65 -13.77 -0.43
N ILE A 123 -1.43 -13.51 -0.88
CA ILE A 123 -0.70 -12.28 -0.57
C ILE A 123 -0.59 -11.44 -1.84
N GLY A 124 -1.04 -10.19 -1.80
CA GLY A 124 -0.77 -9.17 -2.80
C GLY A 124 0.38 -8.27 -2.34
N ILE A 125 1.33 -7.98 -3.23
CA ILE A 125 2.46 -7.10 -2.93
C ILE A 125 2.52 -5.98 -3.96
N PHE A 126 2.58 -4.75 -3.47
CA PHE A 126 2.84 -3.54 -4.23
C PHE A 126 4.15 -2.94 -3.73
N THR A 127 5.02 -2.59 -4.66
CA THR A 127 6.37 -2.04 -4.41
C THR A 127 6.49 -0.70 -5.10
N SER A 128 7.33 0.20 -4.61
CA SER A 128 7.47 1.52 -5.22
C SER A 128 8.89 2.04 -5.23
N GLU A 129 9.15 2.88 -6.22
CA GLU A 129 10.38 3.63 -6.43
C GLU A 129 10.06 5.13 -6.35
N ASP A 130 10.75 5.85 -5.48
CA ASP A 130 10.64 7.29 -5.31
C ASP A 130 11.73 8.07 -6.06
N GLY A 131 12.82 7.41 -6.45
CA GLY A 131 14.03 8.04 -6.95
C GLY A 131 14.55 7.49 -8.27
N ALA A 132 15.88 7.31 -8.33
CA ALA A 132 16.60 6.92 -9.54
C ALA A 132 17.36 5.61 -9.39
N ASP A 133 17.39 5.01 -8.20
CA ASP A 133 18.20 3.83 -7.92
C ASP A 133 17.48 2.53 -8.36
N LYS A 134 16.17 2.59 -8.59
CA LYS A 134 15.34 1.51 -9.16
C LYS A 134 15.32 0.28 -8.28
N SER A 135 15.44 0.45 -6.97
CA SER A 135 15.34 -0.64 -6.01
C SER A 135 13.90 -1.14 -5.87
N TYR A 136 12.91 -0.26 -6.10
CA TYR A 136 11.50 -0.51 -5.82
C TYR A 136 11.21 -0.95 -4.37
N ASP A 137 12.06 -0.59 -3.41
CA ASP A 137 11.86 -0.95 -2.00
C ASP A 137 11.54 0.24 -1.09
N ASP A 138 11.29 1.43 -1.66
CA ASP A 138 11.04 2.67 -0.93
C ASP A 138 9.75 2.63 -0.11
N CYS A 139 8.70 2.02 -0.66
CA CYS A 139 7.47 1.74 0.06
C CYS A 139 6.84 0.45 -0.47
N ILE A 140 6.53 -0.47 0.45
CA ILE A 140 5.98 -1.79 0.17
C ILE A 140 4.62 -1.91 0.87
N VAL A 141 3.57 -2.09 0.08
CA VAL A 141 2.23 -2.41 0.59
C VAL A 141 1.97 -3.89 0.37
N ARG A 142 1.76 -4.61 1.46
CA ARG A 142 1.41 -6.02 1.46
C ARG A 142 -0.03 -6.19 1.91
N VAL A 143 -0.81 -6.88 1.10
CA VAL A 143 -2.20 -7.27 1.35
C VAL A 143 -2.21 -8.77 1.62
N VAL A 144 -2.81 -9.23 2.70
CA VAL A 144 -2.97 -10.65 3.01
C VAL A 144 -4.45 -10.94 3.14
N THR A 145 -4.98 -11.81 2.29
CA THR A 145 -6.36 -12.29 2.41
C THR A 145 -6.37 -13.65 3.07
N LYS A 146 -7.31 -13.88 3.98
CA LYS A 146 -7.48 -15.17 4.64
C LYS A 146 -8.94 -15.59 4.59
N LYS A 147 -9.17 -16.85 4.22
CA LYS A 147 -10.48 -17.47 4.39
C LYS A 147 -10.63 -17.89 5.85
N ALA A 148 -11.72 -17.45 6.48
CA ALA A 148 -12.11 -17.94 7.80
C ALA A 148 -12.66 -19.37 7.74
#